data_AF-A0A7Y4TVG6-F1
#
_entry.id   AF-A0A7Y4TVG6-F1
#
_cell.length_a   1.000
_cell.length_b   1.000
_cell.length_c   1.000
_cell.angle_alpha   90.00
_cell.angle_beta   90.00
_cell.angle_gamma   90.00
#
_symmetry.space_group_name_H-M   'P 1'
#
loop_
_entity.id
_entity.type
_entity.pdbx_description
1 polymer ?
#
loop_
_entity_poly.entity_id
_entity_poly.type
_entity_poly.pdbx_seq_one_letter_code
_entity_poly.pdbx_strand_id
1 'polypeptide(L)'
;MKKILLSVLLLANITVYAQESFDIINYTPPQGWKKENTESAVQFTKQDDAKGIYCIITVMRSVPGAASSKNNFDAAWKTVVKEMVTVSTAPKMEIPSKEDGWEVQSGYAPFENDGTKGVAFLITSTGYQKMLNILILTNTDVYEKDMSAFLGSVSYKRQTTAVNNPASNTTKPVQPASIAKQDGFTFTTTNFDDGWTSTVQEDWVHVLKGNIKVLIHYPNKQADAYNSVLMDGLKNAWNVLVAPRYSTASNFEFKPISGWQSIEFAEADMVEKTTGKTVHVVLFKMNYSGGNGKYLEFITPDKITYENEFGTYHQETYGWEKVEKMASYNKFAVAASDLTGKWTTNFTGMTQYVNANTGASAGTDTHASNQNFEFGAGNSYKWDLAVASGFVGNIKFQSVKSNGKFSVPNNWQISFSDIEGKPKTYNASFTCIKGARVLWLDDTGFGKVQ
;
A
#
# COMPACT_ATOMS: atom_id res chain seq x y z
N MET A 1 49.87 60.81 -37.53
CA MET A 1 49.19 59.88 -38.48
C MET A 1 49.32 58.47 -37.91
N LYS A 2 48.25 57.94 -37.31
CA LYS A 2 48.22 56.63 -36.64
C LYS A 2 48.09 55.52 -37.69
N LYS A 3 49.04 54.58 -37.72
CA LYS A 3 48.93 53.32 -38.46
C LYS A 3 48.15 52.32 -37.60
N ILE A 4 47.00 51.87 -38.09
CA ILE A 4 46.19 50.82 -37.48
C ILE A 4 46.71 49.48 -38.01
N LEU A 5 47.24 48.65 -37.09
CA LEU A 5 47.59 47.26 -37.35
C LEU A 5 46.34 46.41 -37.08
N LEU A 6 45.80 45.76 -38.11
CA LEU A 6 44.65 44.87 -38.01
C LEU A 6 45.15 43.46 -37.70
N SER A 7 45.13 43.07 -36.43
CA SER A 7 45.42 41.70 -35.99
C SER A 7 44.18 40.83 -36.17
N VAL A 8 44.25 39.88 -37.11
CA VAL A 8 43.24 38.81 -37.27
C VAL A 8 43.42 37.83 -36.12
N LEU A 9 42.51 37.88 -35.15
CA LEU A 9 42.41 36.91 -34.07
C LEU A 9 41.74 35.64 -34.62
N LEU A 10 42.50 34.56 -34.78
CA LEU A 10 41.96 33.22 -35.01
C LEU A 10 41.27 32.76 -33.70
N LEU A 11 39.97 32.99 -33.58
CA LEU A 11 39.14 32.39 -32.53
C LEU A 11 39.01 30.89 -32.81
N ALA A 12 39.88 30.09 -32.18
CA ALA A 12 39.63 28.68 -32.01
C ALA A 12 38.35 28.54 -31.18
N ASN A 13 37.25 28.16 -31.82
CA ASN A 13 36.01 27.79 -31.13
C ASN A 13 36.27 26.52 -30.33
N ILE A 14 36.73 26.67 -29.09
CA ILE A 14 36.66 25.60 -28.10
C ILE A 14 35.20 25.56 -27.66
N THR A 15 34.38 24.76 -28.34
CA THR A 15 33.07 24.37 -27.82
C THR A 15 33.31 23.51 -26.58
N VAL A 16 33.34 24.15 -25.41
CA VAL A 16 33.18 23.48 -24.13
C VAL A 16 31.72 23.08 -24.04
N TYR A 17 31.43 21.80 -24.28
CA TYR A 17 30.08 21.28 -24.11
C TYR A 17 29.74 21.27 -22.62
N ALA A 18 28.62 21.89 -22.28
CA ALA A 18 28.16 21.98 -20.90
C ALA A 18 27.87 20.58 -20.36
N GLN A 19 28.42 20.27 -19.19
CA GLN A 19 28.08 19.08 -18.44
C GLN A 19 26.60 19.16 -18.04
N GLU A 20 25.87 18.08 -18.28
CA GLU A 20 24.49 17.96 -17.86
C GLU A 20 24.36 17.08 -16.62
N SER A 21 23.22 17.17 -15.94
CA SER A 21 22.91 16.33 -14.79
C SER A 21 21.60 15.58 -15.02
N PHE A 22 21.57 14.34 -14.59
CA PHE A 22 20.33 13.59 -14.42
C PHE A 22 20.39 12.82 -13.12
N ASP A 23 19.44 13.11 -12.24
CA ASP A 23 19.35 12.52 -10.91
C ASP A 23 20.67 12.61 -10.11
N ILE A 24 21.34 11.49 -9.85
CA ILE A 24 22.56 11.41 -9.04
C ILE A 24 23.86 11.52 -9.84
N ILE A 25 23.81 11.53 -11.18
CA ILE A 25 25.00 11.66 -12.03
C ILE A 25 25.05 12.97 -12.78
N ASN A 26 26.27 13.33 -13.17
CA ASN A 26 26.57 14.32 -14.18
C ASN A 26 27.26 13.62 -15.36
N TYR A 27 27.05 14.09 -16.58
CA TYR A 27 27.63 13.51 -17.80
C TYR A 27 27.75 14.56 -18.92
N THR A 28 28.51 14.25 -19.97
CA THR A 28 28.58 15.06 -21.20
C THR A 28 27.75 14.39 -22.30
N PRO A 29 26.67 15.01 -22.81
CA PRO A 29 25.86 14.42 -23.87
C PRO A 29 26.66 14.12 -25.15
N PRO A 30 26.40 12.99 -25.84
CA PRO A 30 27.08 12.68 -27.09
C PRO A 30 26.64 13.64 -28.21
N GLN A 31 27.61 14.14 -28.98
CA GLN A 31 27.38 15.23 -29.93
C GLN A 31 26.61 14.81 -31.17
N GLY A 32 25.54 15.55 -31.49
CA GLY A 32 24.72 15.29 -32.68
C GLY A 32 23.84 14.03 -32.58
N TRP A 33 23.61 13.52 -31.37
CA TRP A 33 22.64 12.46 -31.08
C TRP A 33 21.27 13.08 -30.78
N LYS A 34 20.20 12.39 -31.19
CA LYS A 34 18.84 12.77 -30.81
C LYS A 34 18.67 12.51 -29.32
N LYS A 35 18.13 13.47 -28.57
CA LYS A 35 17.91 13.37 -27.12
C LYS A 35 16.42 13.39 -26.82
N GLU A 36 15.97 12.47 -25.99
CA GLU A 36 14.62 12.43 -25.44
C GLU A 36 14.69 12.31 -23.92
N ASN A 37 13.89 13.13 -23.22
CA ASN A 37 13.83 13.14 -21.77
C ASN A 37 12.45 12.73 -21.31
N THR A 38 12.39 11.85 -20.32
CA THR A 38 11.20 11.57 -19.54
C THR A 38 11.49 11.85 -18.07
N GLU A 39 10.48 11.67 -17.20
CA GLU A 39 10.73 11.73 -15.77
C GLU A 39 11.70 10.61 -15.33
N SER A 40 11.60 9.42 -15.92
CA SER A 40 12.31 8.21 -15.47
C SER A 40 13.64 7.95 -16.18
N ALA A 41 13.88 8.54 -17.35
CA ALA A 41 15.12 8.31 -18.11
C ALA A 41 15.50 9.49 -19.02
N VAL A 42 16.78 9.50 -19.40
CA VAL A 42 17.29 10.28 -20.53
C VAL A 42 17.80 9.31 -21.58
N GLN A 43 17.30 9.43 -22.80
CA GLN A 43 17.68 8.59 -23.93
C GLN A 43 18.41 9.41 -25.00
N PHE A 44 19.52 8.87 -25.49
CA PHE A 44 20.27 9.37 -26.64
C PHE A 44 20.24 8.33 -27.75
N THR A 45 19.86 8.75 -28.95
CA THR A 45 19.77 7.86 -30.11
C THR A 45 20.57 8.43 -31.29
N LYS A 46 21.37 7.58 -31.92
CA LYS A 46 21.99 7.85 -33.22
C LYS A 46 21.68 6.70 -34.16
N GLN A 47 21.31 7.02 -35.39
CA GLN A 47 21.07 6.04 -36.45
C GLN A 47 21.57 6.54 -37.80
N ASP A 48 21.90 5.61 -38.69
CA ASP A 48 22.16 5.83 -40.12
C ASP A 48 21.25 4.87 -40.89
N ASP A 49 20.08 5.37 -41.29
CA ASP A 49 19.01 4.57 -41.90
C ASP A 49 19.47 3.93 -43.22
N ALA A 50 20.40 4.55 -43.95
CA ALA A 50 20.93 4.01 -45.19
C ALA A 50 21.80 2.77 -44.96
N LYS A 51 22.44 2.66 -43.79
CA LYS A 51 23.24 1.51 -43.38
C LYS A 51 22.50 0.55 -42.45
N GLY A 52 21.31 0.93 -41.97
CA GLY A 52 20.54 0.16 -41.00
C GLY A 52 21.21 0.02 -39.64
N ILE A 53 22.09 0.96 -39.26
CA ILE A 53 22.84 0.91 -37.99
C ILE A 53 22.28 1.91 -36.99
N TYR A 54 22.32 1.57 -35.70
CA TYR A 54 21.88 2.44 -34.62
C TYR A 54 22.62 2.17 -33.32
N CYS A 55 22.62 3.17 -32.43
CA CYS A 55 22.97 3.03 -31.03
C CYS A 55 22.02 3.88 -30.18
N ILE A 56 21.58 3.30 -29.06
CA ILE A 56 20.69 3.92 -28.09
C ILE A 56 21.36 3.82 -26.72
N ILE A 57 21.61 4.96 -26.08
CA ILE A 57 22.09 5.05 -24.69
C ILE A 57 20.92 5.54 -23.84
N THR A 58 20.54 4.77 -22.83
CA THR A 58 19.46 5.12 -21.89
C THR A 58 20.01 5.21 -20.48
N VAL A 59 20.05 6.43 -19.94
CA VAL A 59 20.37 6.69 -18.53
C VAL A 59 19.08 6.66 -17.74
N MET A 60 19.00 5.78 -16.75
CA MET A 60 17.81 5.63 -15.91
C MET A 60 17.99 6.36 -14.60
N ARG A 61 16.89 6.93 -14.08
CA ARG A 61 16.88 7.57 -12.76
C ARG A 61 17.31 6.54 -11.73
N SER A 62 18.14 6.92 -10.75
CA SER A 62 18.53 6.01 -9.68
C SER A 62 17.30 5.54 -8.92
N VAL A 63 17.29 4.25 -8.68
CA VAL A 63 16.28 3.56 -7.88
C VAL A 63 16.97 3.01 -6.64
N PRO A 64 16.24 2.65 -5.57
CA PRO A 64 16.84 1.89 -4.48
C PRO A 64 17.56 0.64 -4.99
N GLY A 65 18.73 0.37 -4.46
CA GLY A 65 19.56 -0.79 -4.80
C GLY A 65 19.87 -1.61 -3.55
N ALA A 66 20.07 -2.91 -3.71
CA ALA A 66 20.66 -3.77 -2.70
C ALA A 66 22.10 -3.34 -2.37
N ALA A 67 22.65 -3.88 -1.27
CA ALA A 67 24.03 -3.62 -0.90
C ALA A 67 25.05 -4.24 -1.87
N SER A 68 24.66 -5.30 -2.61
CA SER A 68 25.54 -6.00 -3.55
C SER A 68 25.40 -5.43 -4.96
N SER A 69 26.51 -4.96 -5.52
CA SER A 69 26.63 -4.51 -6.91
C SER A 69 26.21 -5.58 -7.91
N LYS A 70 26.60 -6.83 -7.66
CA LYS A 70 26.21 -7.98 -8.48
C LYS A 70 24.71 -8.28 -8.42
N ASN A 71 24.10 -8.24 -7.24
CA ASN A 71 22.64 -8.46 -7.14
C ASN A 71 21.86 -7.35 -7.85
N ASN A 72 22.33 -6.10 -7.76
CA ASN A 72 21.74 -4.98 -8.47
C ASN A 72 21.87 -5.12 -9.98
N PHE A 73 23.05 -5.54 -10.47
CA PHE A 73 23.23 -5.84 -11.88
C PHE A 73 22.31 -6.98 -12.34
N ASP A 74 22.24 -8.09 -11.60
CA ASP A 74 21.42 -9.25 -11.99
C ASP A 74 19.92 -8.87 -12.02
N ALA A 75 19.48 -8.04 -11.06
CA ALA A 75 18.13 -7.52 -11.02
C ALA A 75 17.84 -6.59 -12.22
N ALA A 76 18.72 -5.60 -12.44
CA ALA A 76 18.59 -4.69 -13.58
C ALA A 76 18.68 -5.42 -14.92
N TRP A 77 19.51 -6.46 -15.05
CA TRP A 77 19.55 -7.30 -16.25
C TRP A 77 18.20 -7.96 -16.53
N LYS A 78 17.51 -8.43 -15.49
CA LYS A 78 16.19 -9.07 -15.62
C LYS A 78 15.07 -8.08 -15.93
N THR A 79 15.07 -6.91 -15.30
CA THR A 79 13.94 -5.95 -15.39
C THR A 79 14.15 -4.87 -16.45
N VAL A 80 15.38 -4.62 -16.88
CA VAL A 80 15.71 -3.60 -17.87
C VAL A 80 16.03 -4.25 -19.21
N VAL A 81 17.05 -5.12 -19.25
CA VAL A 81 17.52 -5.69 -20.52
C VAL A 81 16.51 -6.68 -21.08
N LYS A 82 16.06 -7.65 -20.28
CA LYS A 82 15.14 -8.71 -20.75
C LYS A 82 13.71 -8.25 -21.02
N GLU A 83 13.30 -7.10 -20.47
CA GLU A 83 12.01 -6.49 -20.80
C GLU A 83 12.06 -5.71 -22.12
N MET A 84 13.23 -5.19 -22.51
CA MET A 84 13.40 -4.43 -23.76
C MET A 84 13.81 -5.28 -24.96
N VAL A 85 14.64 -6.31 -24.76
CA VAL A 85 15.18 -7.13 -25.84
C VAL A 85 15.26 -8.61 -25.44
N THR A 86 15.16 -9.50 -26.42
CA THR A 86 15.37 -10.94 -26.20
C THR A 86 16.86 -11.27 -26.31
N VAL A 87 17.53 -11.48 -25.18
CA VAL A 87 18.94 -11.88 -25.15
C VAL A 87 19.11 -13.39 -25.36
N SER A 88 20.11 -13.79 -26.15
CA SER A 88 20.32 -15.20 -26.51
C SER A 88 21.24 -15.97 -25.55
N THR A 89 21.97 -15.26 -24.68
CA THR A 89 22.91 -15.86 -23.73
C THR A 89 22.91 -15.11 -22.39
N ALA A 90 23.50 -15.73 -21.35
CA ALA A 90 23.84 -15.02 -20.11
C ALA A 90 24.81 -13.86 -20.41
N PRO A 91 24.78 -12.76 -19.63
CA PRO A 91 25.70 -11.65 -19.81
C PRO A 91 27.13 -12.07 -19.52
N LYS A 92 28.04 -11.66 -20.39
CA LYS A 92 29.47 -11.68 -20.10
C LYS A 92 29.78 -10.50 -19.19
N MET A 93 30.22 -10.80 -17.98
CA MET A 93 30.49 -9.81 -16.93
C MET A 93 31.88 -9.20 -17.07
N GLU A 94 32.00 -7.92 -16.76
CA GLU A 94 33.27 -7.22 -16.62
C GLU A 94 33.71 -7.16 -15.15
N ILE A 95 34.99 -6.82 -14.92
CA ILE A 95 35.53 -6.67 -13.57
C ILE A 95 34.87 -5.45 -12.90
N PRO A 96 34.33 -5.58 -11.69
CA PRO A 96 33.74 -4.44 -10.98
C PRO A 96 34.77 -3.34 -10.72
N SER A 97 34.35 -2.08 -10.83
CA SER A 97 35.16 -0.92 -10.49
C SER A 97 34.53 -0.12 -9.35
N LYS A 98 35.31 0.76 -8.72
CA LYS A 98 34.84 1.66 -7.65
C LYS A 98 35.19 3.09 -7.96
N GLU A 99 34.21 3.99 -7.83
CA GLU A 99 34.36 5.41 -8.10
C GLU A 99 33.45 6.22 -7.17
N ASP A 100 33.99 7.22 -6.47
CA ASP A 100 33.22 8.13 -5.60
C ASP A 100 32.27 7.46 -4.58
N GLY A 101 32.67 6.29 -4.04
CA GLY A 101 31.87 5.52 -3.09
C GLY A 101 30.78 4.65 -3.72
N TRP A 102 30.71 4.61 -5.05
CA TRP A 102 29.87 3.71 -5.84
C TRP A 102 30.71 2.54 -6.35
N GLU A 103 30.11 1.35 -6.35
CA GLU A 103 30.63 0.14 -6.96
C GLU A 103 29.87 -0.12 -8.27
N VAL A 104 30.60 -0.13 -9.39
CA VAL A 104 30.04 -0.26 -10.73
C VAL A 104 30.24 -1.68 -11.23
N GLN A 105 29.16 -2.33 -11.63
CA GLN A 105 29.14 -3.64 -12.24
C GLN A 105 28.60 -3.53 -13.66
N SER A 106 29.34 -4.06 -14.64
CA SER A 106 28.95 -4.03 -16.06
C SER A 106 28.89 -5.44 -16.65
N GLY A 107 28.09 -5.59 -17.71
CA GLY A 107 28.04 -6.81 -18.50
C GLY A 107 27.25 -6.64 -19.80
N TYR A 108 27.45 -7.55 -20.74
CA TYR A 108 26.82 -7.48 -22.06
C TYR A 108 26.44 -8.84 -22.64
N ALA A 109 25.45 -8.85 -23.54
CA ALA A 109 25.04 -10.04 -24.28
C ALA A 109 24.50 -9.67 -25.67
N PRO A 110 24.64 -10.56 -26.67
CA PRO A 110 23.90 -10.43 -27.91
C PRO A 110 22.39 -10.54 -27.67
N PHE A 111 21.62 -9.77 -28.42
CA PHE A 111 20.16 -9.85 -28.46
C PHE A 111 19.63 -9.97 -29.88
N GLU A 112 18.42 -10.49 -30.00
CA GLU A 112 17.62 -10.47 -31.22
C GLU A 112 16.22 -9.95 -30.89
N ASN A 113 15.75 -8.95 -31.62
CA ASN A 113 14.38 -8.45 -31.47
C ASN A 113 13.83 -8.07 -32.85
N ASP A 114 12.66 -8.60 -33.21
CA ASP A 114 12.03 -8.37 -34.52
C ASP A 114 12.97 -8.55 -35.73
N GLY A 115 13.80 -9.60 -35.70
CA GLY A 115 14.78 -9.91 -36.75
C GLY A 115 16.04 -9.04 -36.74
N THR A 116 16.14 -8.06 -35.84
CA THR A 116 17.32 -7.21 -35.65
C THR A 116 18.25 -7.81 -34.61
N LYS A 117 19.51 -8.03 -34.98
CA LYS A 117 20.56 -8.53 -34.09
C LYS A 117 21.44 -7.40 -33.61
N GLY A 118 21.79 -7.43 -32.32
CA GLY A 118 22.65 -6.43 -31.71
C GLY A 118 23.28 -6.91 -30.41
N VAL A 119 23.85 -5.98 -29.66
CA VAL A 119 24.45 -6.20 -28.33
C VAL A 119 23.80 -5.25 -27.34
N ALA A 120 23.40 -5.80 -26.19
CA ALA A 120 22.94 -5.04 -25.05
C ALA A 120 24.08 -4.95 -24.02
N PHE A 121 24.44 -3.73 -23.64
CA PHE A 121 25.37 -3.45 -22.54
C PHE A 121 24.58 -2.85 -21.39
N LEU A 122 24.80 -3.35 -20.18
CA LEU A 122 24.25 -2.78 -18.96
C LEU A 122 25.40 -2.39 -18.04
N ILE A 123 25.32 -1.17 -17.51
CA ILE A 123 26.20 -0.66 -16.47
C ILE A 123 25.32 -0.33 -15.28
N THR A 124 25.59 -0.95 -14.13
CA THR A 124 24.85 -0.75 -12.89
C THR A 124 25.78 -0.24 -11.80
N SER A 125 25.51 0.98 -11.34
CA SER A 125 26.30 1.65 -10.30
C SER A 125 25.57 1.54 -8.97
N THR A 126 26.21 0.98 -7.95
CA THR A 126 25.63 0.67 -6.63
C THR A 126 26.32 1.43 -5.52
N GLY A 127 25.58 2.16 -4.71
CA GLY A 127 26.15 2.95 -3.63
C GLY A 127 25.05 3.70 -2.89
N TYR A 128 25.29 4.04 -1.63
CA TYR A 128 24.35 4.84 -0.84
C TYR A 128 22.90 4.33 -0.88
N GLN A 129 22.72 3.01 -0.83
CA GLN A 129 21.42 2.30 -0.91
C GLN A 129 20.63 2.52 -2.21
N LYS A 130 21.31 2.94 -3.27
CA LYS A 130 20.76 3.20 -4.59
C LYS A 130 21.50 2.39 -5.64
N MET A 131 20.83 2.13 -6.74
CA MET A 131 21.44 1.72 -8.00
C MET A 131 21.02 2.64 -9.14
N LEU A 132 21.94 2.94 -10.05
CA LEU A 132 21.67 3.65 -11.29
C LEU A 132 22.09 2.77 -12.46
N ASN A 133 21.24 2.70 -13.49
CA ASN A 133 21.47 1.86 -14.65
C ASN A 133 21.67 2.71 -15.90
N ILE A 134 22.67 2.36 -16.69
CA ILE A 134 22.86 2.84 -18.06
C ILE A 134 22.74 1.61 -18.97
N LEU A 135 21.71 1.60 -19.81
CA LEU A 135 21.52 0.59 -20.85
C LEU A 135 22.00 1.13 -22.19
N ILE A 136 22.77 0.34 -22.93
CA ILE A 136 23.14 0.64 -24.31
C ILE A 136 22.71 -0.51 -25.21
N LEU A 137 21.95 -0.20 -26.25
CA LEU A 137 21.56 -1.14 -27.30
C LEU A 137 22.18 -0.66 -28.62
N THR A 138 22.95 -1.52 -29.28
CA THR A 138 23.58 -1.19 -30.56
C THR A 138 23.66 -2.42 -31.45
N ASN A 139 23.60 -2.23 -32.77
CA ASN A 139 23.90 -3.26 -33.76
C ASN A 139 25.21 -2.99 -34.53
N THR A 140 26.03 -2.05 -34.05
CA THR A 140 27.25 -1.60 -34.70
C THR A 140 28.34 -1.20 -33.69
N ASP A 141 29.59 -1.25 -34.13
CA ASP A 141 30.78 -0.73 -33.45
C ASP A 141 31.13 0.71 -33.87
N VAL A 142 30.50 1.24 -34.92
CA VAL A 142 30.78 2.59 -35.47
C VAL A 142 30.66 3.69 -34.41
N TYR A 143 29.78 3.51 -33.42
CA TYR A 143 29.54 4.46 -32.33
C TYR A 143 30.31 4.17 -31.04
N GLU A 144 31.26 3.22 -31.04
CA GLU A 144 32.01 2.81 -29.85
C GLU A 144 32.75 4.00 -29.21
N LYS A 145 33.41 4.84 -30.02
CA LYS A 145 34.12 6.01 -29.51
C LYS A 145 33.20 7.00 -28.79
N ASP A 146 32.01 7.22 -29.31
CA ASP A 146 31.00 8.10 -28.69
C ASP A 146 30.46 7.48 -27.40
N MET A 147 30.22 6.16 -27.39
CA MET A 147 29.80 5.40 -26.21
C MET A 147 30.84 5.46 -25.09
N SER A 148 32.11 5.20 -25.39
CA SER A 148 33.20 5.26 -24.41
C SER A 148 33.41 6.68 -23.88
N ALA A 149 33.31 7.70 -24.75
CA ALA A 149 33.39 9.10 -24.33
C ALA A 149 32.23 9.48 -23.40
N PHE A 150 31.01 9.03 -23.69
CA PHE A 150 29.86 9.23 -22.82
C PHE A 150 30.06 8.57 -21.45
N LEU A 151 30.36 7.28 -21.41
CA LEU A 151 30.55 6.53 -20.17
C LEU A 151 31.71 7.10 -19.33
N GLY A 152 32.82 7.48 -19.97
CA GLY A 152 33.96 8.10 -19.29
C GLY A 152 33.70 9.53 -18.77
N SER A 153 32.58 10.15 -19.16
CA SER A 153 32.18 11.48 -18.65
C SER A 153 31.24 11.42 -17.45
N VAL A 154 30.73 10.22 -17.11
CA VAL A 154 29.79 10.02 -16.01
C VAL A 154 30.53 10.21 -14.67
N SER A 155 29.97 11.04 -13.80
CA SER A 155 30.46 11.26 -12.43
C SER A 155 29.29 11.37 -11.45
N TYR A 156 29.52 11.00 -10.18
CA TYR A 156 28.45 10.97 -9.17
C TYR A 156 28.44 12.24 -8.31
N LYS A 157 27.24 12.71 -7.97
CA LYS A 157 27.06 13.82 -7.02
C LYS A 157 27.42 13.34 -5.60
N ARG A 158 28.34 14.03 -4.92
CA ARG A 158 28.72 13.71 -3.53
C ARG A 158 27.55 13.90 -2.57
N GLN A 159 27.31 12.92 -1.69
CA GLN A 159 26.36 13.03 -0.59
C GLN A 159 27.12 13.32 0.73
N THR A 160 26.79 14.40 1.43
CA THR A 160 27.32 14.71 2.77
C THR A 160 26.35 14.25 3.85
N THR A 161 26.76 13.28 4.67
CA THR A 161 26.05 12.82 5.87
C THR A 161 26.49 13.64 7.09
N ALA A 162 25.55 14.29 7.78
CA ALA A 162 25.80 14.86 9.11
C ALA A 162 25.61 13.76 10.17
N VAL A 163 26.67 13.46 10.91
CA VAL A 163 26.73 12.47 11.98
C VAL A 163 26.48 13.17 13.32
N ASN A 164 25.53 12.70 14.12
CA ASN A 164 25.49 12.97 15.56
C ASN A 164 25.36 11.66 16.33
N ASN A 165 26.36 11.39 17.17
CA ASN A 165 26.49 10.20 18.01
C ASN A 165 25.71 10.33 19.34
N PRO A 166 25.46 9.22 20.06
CA PRO A 166 24.34 9.06 20.99
C PRO A 166 24.67 9.44 22.45
N ALA A 167 23.65 9.91 23.18
CA ALA A 167 23.63 9.89 24.64
C ALA A 167 22.41 9.09 25.12
N SER A 168 22.67 8.14 26.01
CA SER A 168 21.71 7.28 26.69
C SER A 168 20.75 8.11 27.54
N ASN A 169 19.44 7.92 27.34
CA ASN A 169 18.43 8.12 28.37
C ASN A 169 17.20 7.27 28.04
N THR A 170 16.91 6.33 28.94
CA THR A 170 15.72 5.50 28.97
C THR A 170 14.45 6.34 29.00
N THR A 171 13.72 6.40 27.89
CA THR A 171 12.28 6.65 27.85
C THR A 171 11.67 5.85 26.70
N LYS A 172 10.49 5.27 26.95
CA LYS A 172 9.68 4.48 26.01
C LYS A 172 9.58 5.18 24.65
N PRO A 173 9.62 4.45 23.52
CA PRO A 173 9.53 5.06 22.20
C PRO A 173 8.11 5.59 21.97
N VAL A 174 7.93 6.90 22.07
CA VAL A 174 6.81 7.59 21.44
C VAL A 174 7.18 7.77 19.97
N GLN A 175 6.62 6.90 19.15
CA GLN A 175 6.64 6.98 17.70
C GLN A 175 5.83 8.22 17.24
N PRO A 176 6.15 8.85 16.10
CA PRO A 176 5.40 10.03 15.64
C PRO A 176 3.94 9.65 15.40
N ALA A 177 3.04 10.14 16.25
CA ALA A 177 1.61 9.93 16.09
C ALA A 177 1.14 10.65 14.81
N SER A 178 0.52 9.90 13.89
CA SER A 178 -0.35 10.52 12.88
C SER A 178 -1.45 11.28 13.63
N ILE A 179 -1.61 12.58 13.38
CA ILE A 179 -2.67 13.39 14.01
C ILE A 179 -4.02 12.72 13.71
N ALA A 180 -4.81 12.47 14.75
CA ALA A 180 -6.11 11.83 14.60
C ALA A 180 -7.11 12.78 13.92
N LYS A 181 -7.98 12.24 13.07
CA LYS A 181 -9.12 13.01 12.54
C LYS A 181 -10.03 13.44 13.70
N GLN A 182 -10.34 14.73 13.76
CA GLN A 182 -11.34 15.28 14.68
C GLN A 182 -12.72 15.11 14.05
N ASP A 183 -13.44 14.06 14.44
CA ASP A 183 -14.77 13.71 13.93
C ASP A 183 -15.91 14.12 14.89
N GLY A 184 -15.60 14.93 15.91
CA GLY A 184 -16.55 15.41 16.91
C GLY A 184 -16.80 14.44 18.07
N PHE A 185 -16.14 13.28 18.08
CA PHE A 185 -16.22 12.33 19.18
C PHE A 185 -15.03 12.48 20.14
N THR A 186 -15.27 12.16 21.40
CA THR A 186 -14.32 12.36 22.50
C THR A 186 -13.06 11.51 22.35
N PHE A 187 -13.20 10.25 21.91
CA PHE A 187 -12.09 9.30 21.81
C PHE A 187 -11.77 8.99 20.35
N THR A 188 -10.64 9.50 19.86
CA THR A 188 -10.12 9.24 18.50
C THR A 188 -8.92 8.28 18.49
N THR A 189 -8.49 7.83 19.67
CA THR A 189 -7.38 6.90 19.86
C THR A 189 -7.77 5.85 20.91
N THR A 190 -7.29 4.62 20.75
CA THR A 190 -7.44 3.55 21.74
C THR A 190 -6.13 2.79 21.89
N ASN A 191 -5.65 2.65 23.12
CA ASN A 191 -4.49 1.84 23.46
C ASN A 191 -4.99 0.50 23.99
N PHE A 192 -4.51 -0.60 23.41
CA PHE A 192 -4.89 -1.95 23.78
C PHE A 192 -3.84 -2.58 24.68
N ASP A 193 -4.26 -3.51 25.55
CA ASP A 193 -3.39 -4.14 26.54
C ASP A 193 -2.27 -5.00 25.93
N ASP A 194 -2.44 -5.44 24.67
CA ASP A 194 -1.44 -6.18 23.91
C ASP A 194 -0.44 -5.29 23.13
N GLY A 195 -0.45 -3.99 23.42
CA GLY A 195 0.53 -3.01 22.94
C GLY A 195 0.18 -2.35 21.61
N TRP A 196 -0.95 -2.71 20.99
CA TRP A 196 -1.44 -2.03 19.79
C TRP A 196 -2.12 -0.71 20.16
N THR A 197 -2.00 0.28 19.27
CA THR A 197 -2.68 1.56 19.39
C THR A 197 -3.42 1.89 18.11
N SER A 198 -4.72 2.11 18.20
CA SER A 198 -5.56 2.55 17.07
C SER A 198 -5.80 4.04 17.10
N THR A 199 -5.77 4.67 15.93
CA THR A 199 -6.08 6.09 15.73
C THR A 199 -7.00 6.26 14.53
N VAL A 200 -8.06 7.05 14.69
CA VAL A 200 -9.02 7.36 13.62
C VAL A 200 -8.37 8.22 12.53
N GLN A 201 -8.56 7.84 11.27
CA GLN A 201 -8.17 8.62 10.09
C GLN A 201 -9.39 8.80 9.16
N GLU A 202 -9.24 9.55 8.07
CA GLU A 202 -10.34 9.84 7.13
C GLU A 202 -10.91 8.58 6.48
N ASP A 203 -10.02 7.72 5.97
CA ASP A 203 -10.37 6.59 5.11
C ASP A 203 -10.09 5.22 5.76
N TRP A 204 -9.46 5.19 6.93
CA TRP A 204 -9.08 3.96 7.65
C TRP A 204 -8.92 4.19 9.16
N VAL A 205 -8.80 3.11 9.92
CA VAL A 205 -8.16 3.16 11.24
C VAL A 205 -6.68 2.82 11.10
N HIS A 206 -5.82 3.68 11.63
CA HIS A 206 -4.37 3.47 11.67
C HIS A 206 -4.01 2.77 12.99
N VAL A 207 -3.54 1.54 12.90
CA VAL A 207 -3.15 0.70 14.03
C VAL A 207 -1.63 0.56 14.06
N LEU A 208 -1.02 0.70 15.24
CA LEU A 208 0.43 0.79 15.37
C LEU A 208 0.94 -0.02 16.56
N LYS A 209 2.05 -0.74 16.36
CA LYS A 209 2.83 -1.41 17.41
C LYS A 209 4.30 -1.42 17.00
N GLY A 210 5.09 -0.54 17.60
CA GLY A 210 6.48 -0.34 17.17
C GLY A 210 6.55 -0.01 15.68
N ASN A 211 7.47 -0.64 14.95
CA ASN A 211 7.64 -0.40 13.52
C ASN A 211 6.56 -1.03 12.62
N ILE A 212 5.55 -1.71 13.18
CA ILE A 212 4.44 -2.31 12.44
C ILE A 212 3.25 -1.37 12.42
N LYS A 213 2.77 -1.10 11.20
CA LYS A 213 1.57 -0.32 10.92
C LYS A 213 0.54 -1.22 10.24
N VAL A 214 -0.72 -1.12 10.63
CA VAL A 214 -1.83 -1.78 9.95
C VAL A 214 -2.94 -0.77 9.71
N LEU A 215 -3.43 -0.69 8.48
CA LEU A 215 -4.52 0.19 8.10
C LEU A 215 -5.77 -0.65 7.88
N ILE A 216 -6.76 -0.47 8.76
CA ILE A 216 -8.06 -1.13 8.65
C ILE A 216 -8.93 -0.22 7.79
N HIS A 217 -9.08 -0.56 6.51
CA HIS A 217 -9.84 0.25 5.57
C HIS A 217 -11.32 0.27 5.91
N TYR A 218 -11.94 1.44 5.77
CA TYR A 218 -13.39 1.55 5.82
C TYR A 218 -14.03 0.93 4.57
N PRO A 219 -15.32 0.55 4.61
CA PRO A 219 -16.03 0.07 3.42
C PRO A 219 -15.87 1.06 2.26
N ASN A 220 -15.45 0.55 1.11
CA ASN A 220 -15.13 1.36 -0.06
C ASN A 220 -15.84 0.77 -1.27
N LYS A 221 -16.83 1.50 -1.79
CA LYS A 221 -17.67 1.05 -2.92
C LYS A 221 -16.87 0.62 -4.15
N GLN A 222 -15.73 1.23 -4.43
CA GLN A 222 -14.90 0.87 -5.59
C GLN A 222 -14.09 -0.40 -5.31
N ALA A 223 -13.43 -0.48 -4.15
CA ALA A 223 -12.64 -1.66 -3.78
C ALA A 223 -13.53 -2.91 -3.55
N ASP A 224 -14.68 -2.72 -2.91
CA ASP A 224 -15.67 -3.77 -2.59
C ASP A 224 -16.63 -4.07 -3.76
N ALA A 225 -16.35 -3.56 -4.97
CA ALA A 225 -17.15 -3.89 -6.14
C ALA A 225 -17.15 -5.40 -6.38
N TYR A 226 -18.32 -5.96 -6.70
CA TYR A 226 -18.43 -7.39 -6.97
C TYR A 226 -17.58 -7.76 -8.21
N ASN A 227 -16.71 -8.75 -8.03
CA ASN A 227 -15.92 -9.34 -9.08
C ASN A 227 -16.15 -10.85 -9.05
N SER A 228 -16.53 -11.44 -10.18
CA SER A 228 -16.75 -12.89 -10.29
C SER A 228 -15.45 -13.70 -10.20
N VAL A 229 -14.32 -13.06 -10.50
CA VAL A 229 -12.97 -13.62 -10.41
C VAL A 229 -12.26 -13.02 -9.22
N LEU A 230 -11.85 -13.87 -8.26
CA LEU A 230 -11.21 -13.45 -7.01
C LEU A 230 -9.92 -12.62 -7.24
N MET A 231 -9.12 -13.02 -8.23
CA MET A 231 -7.90 -12.31 -8.62
C MET A 231 -8.18 -10.87 -9.11
N ASP A 232 -9.26 -10.68 -9.88
CA ASP A 232 -9.60 -9.35 -10.41
C ASP A 232 -10.12 -8.43 -9.31
N GLY A 233 -10.91 -8.98 -8.38
CA GLY A 233 -11.31 -8.28 -7.15
C GLY A 233 -10.11 -7.81 -6.34
N LEU A 234 -9.14 -8.70 -6.11
CA LEU A 234 -7.92 -8.39 -5.38
C LEU A 234 -7.07 -7.31 -6.07
N LYS A 235 -6.90 -7.38 -7.40
CA LYS A 235 -6.20 -6.35 -8.18
C LYS A 235 -6.90 -5.00 -8.12
N ASN A 236 -8.23 -5.00 -8.22
CA ASN A 236 -9.05 -3.79 -8.09
C ASN A 236 -8.87 -3.16 -6.71
N ALA A 237 -9.00 -3.95 -5.64
CA ALA A 237 -8.81 -3.47 -4.27
C ALA A 237 -7.40 -2.91 -4.05
N TRP A 238 -6.37 -3.59 -4.56
CA TRP A 238 -4.99 -3.08 -4.52
C TRP A 238 -4.85 -1.71 -5.19
N ASN A 239 -5.40 -1.56 -6.40
CA ASN A 239 -5.31 -0.31 -7.15
C ASN A 239 -6.08 0.85 -6.51
N VAL A 240 -7.18 0.56 -5.81
CA VAL A 240 -8.02 1.56 -5.15
C VAL A 240 -7.44 1.95 -3.78
N LEU A 241 -7.03 0.97 -2.97
CA LEU A 241 -6.72 1.17 -1.56
C LEU A 241 -5.24 1.33 -1.27
N VAL A 242 -4.38 0.63 -2.01
CA VAL A 242 -2.96 0.48 -1.69
C VAL A 242 -2.11 1.32 -2.63
N ALA A 243 -2.11 1.01 -3.93
CA ALA A 243 -1.23 1.60 -4.93
C ALA A 243 -1.16 3.15 -4.92
N PRO A 244 -2.26 3.90 -4.68
CA PRO A 244 -2.20 5.36 -4.70
C PRO A 244 -1.27 5.98 -3.65
N ARG A 245 -0.94 5.26 -2.57
CA ARG A 245 -0.05 5.77 -1.50
C ARG A 245 1.43 5.51 -1.77
N TYR A 246 1.76 4.69 -2.76
CA TYR A 246 3.11 4.18 -2.99
C TYR A 246 3.62 4.55 -4.39
N SER A 247 4.89 4.91 -4.49
CA SER A 247 5.48 5.33 -5.76
C SER A 247 6.00 4.17 -6.59
N THR A 248 6.46 3.09 -5.95
CA THR A 248 7.02 1.91 -6.61
C THR A 248 6.58 0.64 -5.90
N ALA A 249 6.54 -0.47 -6.63
CA ALA A 249 6.33 -1.82 -6.09
C ALA A 249 7.36 -2.79 -6.67
N SER A 250 7.91 -3.65 -5.83
CA SER A 250 8.83 -4.73 -6.17
C SER A 250 8.48 -5.98 -5.36
N ASN A 251 8.99 -7.15 -5.74
CA ASN A 251 8.62 -8.44 -5.12
C ASN A 251 7.10 -8.60 -5.03
N PHE A 252 6.41 -8.14 -6.08
CA PHE A 252 4.97 -7.98 -6.09
C PHE A 252 4.30 -9.28 -6.49
N GLU A 253 3.44 -9.80 -5.62
CA GLU A 253 2.73 -11.05 -5.87
C GLU A 253 1.27 -10.95 -5.43
N PHE A 254 0.39 -11.44 -6.31
CA PHE A 254 -1.02 -11.67 -5.99
C PHE A 254 -1.24 -13.17 -5.78
N LYS A 255 -1.67 -13.56 -4.58
CA LYS A 255 -1.82 -14.96 -4.17
C LYS A 255 -3.19 -15.21 -3.52
N PRO A 256 -4.31 -14.94 -4.22
CA PRO A 256 -5.61 -15.21 -3.65
C PRO A 256 -5.76 -16.70 -3.34
N ILE A 257 -6.37 -17.02 -2.20
CA ILE A 257 -6.60 -18.38 -1.73
C ILE A 257 -8.08 -18.69 -1.93
N SER A 258 -8.36 -19.72 -2.72
CA SER A 258 -9.73 -20.13 -3.02
C SER A 258 -10.27 -21.09 -1.96
N GLY A 259 -11.54 -20.94 -1.62
CA GLY A 259 -12.27 -21.80 -0.67
C GLY A 259 -13.66 -21.25 -0.37
N TRP A 260 -14.38 -21.91 0.53
CA TRP A 260 -15.73 -21.46 0.95
C TRP A 260 -15.70 -20.04 1.54
N GLN A 261 -14.69 -19.76 2.37
CA GLN A 261 -14.32 -18.41 2.79
C GLN A 261 -12.95 -18.14 2.18
N SER A 262 -12.97 -17.51 1.00
CA SER A 262 -11.76 -17.23 0.25
C SER A 262 -10.96 -16.08 0.87
N ILE A 263 -9.66 -16.01 0.55
CA ILE A 263 -8.78 -14.94 1.02
C ILE A 263 -8.21 -14.19 -0.18
N GLU A 264 -8.31 -12.87 -0.14
CA GLU A 264 -7.55 -11.98 -1.00
C GLU A 264 -6.24 -11.65 -0.31
N PHE A 265 -5.12 -12.08 -0.89
CA PHE A 265 -3.79 -11.87 -0.35
C PHE A 265 -2.86 -11.34 -1.44
N ALA A 266 -2.25 -10.18 -1.22
CA ALA A 266 -1.22 -9.63 -2.07
C ALA A 266 -0.08 -9.07 -1.23
N GLU A 267 1.15 -9.20 -1.71
CA GLU A 267 2.34 -8.65 -1.05
C GLU A 267 3.18 -7.84 -2.03
N ALA A 268 3.84 -6.79 -1.54
CA ALA A 268 4.80 -6.00 -2.30
C ALA A 268 5.80 -5.31 -1.36
N ASP A 269 7.05 -5.20 -1.78
CA ASP A 269 7.95 -4.19 -1.21
C ASP A 269 7.73 -2.87 -1.94
N MET A 270 7.30 -1.84 -1.21
CA MET A 270 6.88 -0.56 -1.76
C MET A 270 7.53 0.63 -1.07
N VAL A 271 7.51 1.78 -1.74
CA VAL A 271 8.02 3.04 -1.19
C VAL A 271 6.85 3.97 -0.85
N GLU A 272 6.67 4.30 0.42
CA GLU A 272 5.64 5.26 0.87
C GLU A 272 5.88 6.62 0.21
N LYS A 273 4.89 7.18 -0.51
CA LYS A 273 5.03 8.50 -1.15
C LYS A 273 5.32 9.63 -0.17
N THR A 274 4.78 9.53 1.04
CA THR A 274 4.86 10.59 2.06
C THR A 274 6.20 10.62 2.79
N THR A 275 6.80 9.45 3.03
CA THR A 275 8.03 9.34 3.84
C THR A 275 9.24 8.97 3.00
N GLY A 276 9.05 8.44 1.78
CA GLY A 276 10.10 7.87 0.95
C GLY A 276 10.70 6.57 1.51
N LYS A 277 10.12 6.00 2.57
CA LYS A 277 10.62 4.76 3.18
C LYS A 277 10.16 3.55 2.39
N THR A 278 11.09 2.64 2.14
CA THR A 278 10.76 1.29 1.71
C THR A 278 10.14 0.52 2.87
N VAL A 279 9.03 -0.15 2.57
CA VAL A 279 8.24 -0.96 3.49
C VAL A 279 7.78 -2.20 2.76
N HIS A 280 7.59 -3.28 3.49
CA HIS A 280 6.87 -4.44 3.00
C HIS A 280 5.39 -4.24 3.29
N VAL A 281 4.55 -4.45 2.27
CA VAL A 281 3.11 -4.24 2.36
C VAL A 281 2.36 -5.48 1.98
N VAL A 282 1.42 -5.87 2.84
CA VAL A 282 0.48 -6.96 2.58
C VAL A 282 -0.93 -6.39 2.57
N LEU A 283 -1.67 -6.68 1.51
CA LEU A 283 -3.13 -6.49 1.48
C LEU A 283 -3.80 -7.84 1.75
N PHE A 284 -4.66 -7.87 2.76
CA PHE A 284 -5.40 -9.06 3.17
C PHE A 284 -6.89 -8.75 3.31
N LYS A 285 -7.75 -9.67 2.87
CA LYS A 285 -9.16 -9.73 3.23
C LYS A 285 -9.67 -11.16 3.24
N MET A 286 -10.34 -11.55 4.32
CA MET A 286 -11.09 -12.80 4.41
C MET A 286 -12.53 -12.56 3.94
N ASN A 287 -12.99 -13.34 2.97
CA ASN A 287 -14.35 -13.27 2.43
C ASN A 287 -15.28 -14.22 3.18
N TYR A 288 -15.71 -13.81 4.38
CA TYR A 288 -16.68 -14.56 5.16
C TYR A 288 -18.01 -14.71 4.41
N SER A 289 -18.66 -15.85 4.58
CA SER A 289 -20.00 -16.12 4.02
C SER A 289 -21.06 -15.10 4.46
N GLY A 290 -20.87 -14.44 5.59
CA GLY A 290 -21.73 -13.36 6.10
C GLY A 290 -21.42 -11.96 5.55
N GLY A 291 -20.40 -11.80 4.70
CA GLY A 291 -20.11 -10.54 4.00
C GLY A 291 -19.43 -9.43 4.85
N ASN A 292 -18.86 -9.76 6.01
CA ASN A 292 -18.28 -8.79 6.95
C ASN A 292 -16.75 -8.68 6.89
N GLY A 293 -16.12 -9.21 5.84
CA GLY A 293 -14.68 -9.10 5.60
C GLY A 293 -14.22 -7.65 5.47
N LYS A 294 -13.00 -7.35 5.92
CA LYS A 294 -12.39 -6.02 5.81
C LYS A 294 -11.05 -6.11 5.11
N TYR A 295 -10.71 -5.12 4.29
CA TYR A 295 -9.35 -4.97 3.79
C TYR A 295 -8.44 -4.46 4.90
N LEU A 296 -7.37 -5.21 5.12
CA LEU A 296 -6.32 -4.92 6.06
C LEU A 296 -5.02 -4.71 5.27
N GLU A 297 -4.43 -3.54 5.40
CA GLU A 297 -3.16 -3.21 4.78
C GLU A 297 -2.07 -3.15 5.84
N PHE A 298 -1.24 -4.17 5.86
CA PHE A 298 -0.11 -4.30 6.77
C PHE A 298 1.10 -3.64 6.14
N ILE A 299 1.81 -2.84 6.92
CA ILE A 299 2.96 -2.05 6.50
C ILE A 299 4.05 -2.29 7.53
N THR A 300 5.02 -3.12 7.17
CA THR A 300 6.16 -3.50 8.01
C THR A 300 7.47 -3.03 7.37
N PRO A 301 8.60 -2.98 8.10
CA PRO A 301 9.88 -2.64 7.48
C PRO A 301 10.31 -3.66 6.41
N ASP A 302 10.01 -4.93 6.64
CA ASP A 302 10.34 -6.05 5.77
C ASP A 302 9.37 -7.22 6.01
N LYS A 303 9.44 -8.22 5.11
CA LYS A 303 8.65 -9.45 5.18
C LYS A 303 8.90 -10.26 6.45
N ILE A 304 10.15 -10.33 6.91
CA ILE A 304 10.51 -11.09 8.12
C ILE A 304 9.79 -10.51 9.34
N THR A 305 9.70 -9.19 9.46
CA THR A 305 8.96 -8.51 10.51
C THR A 305 7.47 -8.85 10.46
N TYR A 306 6.88 -8.91 9.26
CA TYR A 306 5.51 -9.38 9.09
C TYR A 306 5.37 -10.83 9.59
N GLU A 307 6.20 -11.75 9.09
CA GLU A 307 6.07 -13.18 9.39
C GLU A 307 6.31 -13.49 10.87
N ASN A 308 7.19 -12.75 11.54
CA ASN A 308 7.41 -12.88 12.99
C ASN A 308 6.17 -12.48 13.82
N GLU A 309 5.46 -11.41 13.45
CA GLU A 309 4.27 -10.97 14.18
C GLU A 309 3.05 -11.82 13.80
N PHE A 310 2.82 -12.02 12.50
CA PHE A 310 1.57 -12.51 11.94
C PHE A 310 1.60 -13.98 11.47
N GLY A 311 2.78 -14.57 11.29
CA GLY A 311 2.97 -15.92 10.77
C GLY A 311 3.45 -15.96 9.31
N THR A 312 4.03 -17.10 8.93
CA THR A 312 4.53 -17.37 7.58
C THR A 312 3.38 -17.54 6.58
N TYR A 313 3.63 -17.22 5.32
CA TYR A 313 2.58 -17.37 4.30
C TYR A 313 2.29 -18.84 3.99
N HIS A 314 1.01 -19.13 3.78
CA HIS A 314 0.54 -20.44 3.38
C HIS A 314 -0.66 -20.32 2.42
N GLN A 315 -1.07 -21.44 1.85
CA GLN A 315 -2.15 -21.51 0.85
C GLN A 315 -3.46 -22.06 1.43
N GLU A 316 -3.52 -22.23 2.75
CA GLU A 316 -4.74 -22.68 3.43
C GLU A 316 -5.67 -21.51 3.77
N THR A 317 -6.97 -21.78 3.81
CA THR A 317 -8.01 -20.81 4.22
C THR A 317 -8.17 -20.68 5.74
N TYR A 318 -7.38 -21.42 6.51
CA TYR A 318 -7.32 -21.41 7.98
C TYR A 318 -5.90 -21.10 8.45
N GLY A 319 -5.69 -20.75 9.72
CA GLY A 319 -4.36 -20.40 10.26
C GLY A 319 -4.00 -18.91 10.16
N TRP A 320 -4.97 -18.06 9.80
CA TRP A 320 -4.80 -16.62 9.64
C TRP A 320 -5.28 -15.82 10.87
N GLU A 321 -5.48 -16.45 12.03
CA GLU A 321 -6.19 -15.87 13.17
C GLU A 321 -5.55 -14.57 13.67
N LYS A 322 -4.21 -14.47 13.61
CA LYS A 322 -3.48 -13.26 13.99
C LYS A 322 -3.74 -12.10 13.02
N VAL A 323 -3.82 -12.39 11.73
CA VAL A 323 -4.09 -11.41 10.66
C VAL A 323 -5.55 -10.95 10.77
N GLU A 324 -6.48 -11.90 10.90
CA GLU A 324 -7.91 -11.63 11.05
C GLU A 324 -8.23 -10.81 12.31
N LYS A 325 -7.55 -11.10 13.43
CA LYS A 325 -7.71 -10.36 14.70
C LYS A 325 -7.47 -8.86 14.50
N MET A 326 -6.63 -8.46 13.54
CA MET A 326 -6.35 -7.03 13.34
C MET A 326 -7.60 -6.21 13.01
N ALA A 327 -8.63 -6.81 12.39
CA ALA A 327 -9.90 -6.13 12.14
C ALA A 327 -10.61 -5.65 13.43
N SER A 328 -10.33 -6.28 14.58
CA SER A 328 -10.93 -5.96 15.88
C SER A 328 -10.37 -4.68 16.52
N TYR A 329 -9.23 -4.17 16.04
CA TYR A 329 -8.65 -2.92 16.55
C TYR A 329 -9.35 -1.66 16.03
N ASN A 330 -10.32 -1.77 15.12
CA ASN A 330 -11.28 -0.69 14.86
C ASN A 330 -12.30 -0.63 16.00
N LYS A 331 -11.87 -0.22 17.19
CA LYS A 331 -12.67 -0.24 18.42
C LYS A 331 -12.28 0.95 19.29
N PHE A 332 -13.25 1.79 19.61
CA PHE A 332 -13.06 3.04 20.34
C PHE A 332 -14.02 3.16 21.52
N ALA A 333 -13.53 3.81 22.57
CA ALA A 333 -14.30 4.10 23.76
C ALA A 333 -15.46 5.08 23.48
N VAL A 334 -16.46 5.07 24.35
CA VAL A 334 -17.66 5.92 24.29
C VAL A 334 -17.61 6.93 25.43
N ALA A 335 -17.83 8.21 25.16
CA ALA A 335 -18.14 9.19 26.20
C ALA A 335 -19.64 9.46 26.25
N ALA A 336 -20.15 9.89 27.41
CA ALA A 336 -21.56 10.28 27.53
C ALA A 336 -21.92 11.46 26.61
N SER A 337 -20.96 12.38 26.38
CA SER A 337 -21.09 13.51 25.45
C SER A 337 -21.21 13.10 23.99
N ASP A 338 -20.74 11.90 23.63
CA ASP A 338 -20.81 11.40 22.25
C ASP A 338 -22.23 10.89 21.90
N LEU A 339 -23.01 10.52 22.91
CA LEU A 339 -24.35 9.97 22.77
C LEU A 339 -25.36 11.10 22.70
N THR A 340 -25.53 11.62 21.48
CA THR A 340 -26.53 12.64 21.18
C THR A 340 -27.32 12.26 19.92
N GLY A 341 -28.53 12.81 19.79
CA GLY A 341 -29.34 12.65 18.60
C GLY A 341 -29.90 11.23 18.44
N LYS A 342 -30.25 10.90 17.19
CA LYS A 342 -30.94 9.66 16.85
C LYS A 342 -29.97 8.61 16.31
N TRP A 343 -30.03 7.41 16.88
CA TRP A 343 -29.29 6.23 16.47
C TRP A 343 -30.27 5.13 16.10
N THR A 344 -30.03 4.46 15.00
CA THR A 344 -30.97 3.47 14.47
C THR A 344 -30.25 2.23 14.00
N THR A 345 -30.88 1.08 14.19
CA THR A 345 -30.49 -0.17 13.53
C THR A 345 -31.73 -0.86 12.99
N ASN A 346 -31.57 -1.57 11.88
CA ASN A 346 -32.61 -2.39 11.29
C ASN A 346 -32.03 -3.76 10.95
N PHE A 347 -32.91 -4.75 10.93
CA PHE A 347 -32.57 -6.10 10.55
C PHE A 347 -33.71 -6.69 9.74
N THR A 348 -33.39 -7.47 8.72
CA THR A 348 -34.35 -8.27 7.96
C THR A 348 -33.73 -9.61 7.59
N GLY A 349 -34.50 -10.68 7.70
CA GLY A 349 -34.13 -12.02 7.28
C GLY A 349 -35.35 -12.80 6.80
N MET A 350 -35.14 -13.71 5.86
CA MET A 350 -36.18 -14.61 5.36
C MET A 350 -35.61 -16.02 5.20
N THR A 351 -36.44 -17.02 5.52
CA THR A 351 -36.14 -18.43 5.32
C THR A 351 -37.22 -19.02 4.44
N GLN A 352 -36.86 -19.47 3.24
CA GLN A 352 -37.79 -20.14 2.34
C GLN A 352 -37.69 -21.66 2.53
N TYR A 353 -38.85 -22.29 2.72
CA TYR A 353 -38.96 -23.74 2.82
C TYR A 353 -39.36 -24.33 1.46
N VAL A 354 -38.77 -25.45 1.10
CA VAL A 354 -39.13 -26.22 -0.09
C VAL A 354 -39.31 -27.69 0.28
N ASN A 355 -40.22 -28.38 -0.39
CA ASN A 355 -40.36 -29.81 -0.26
C ASN A 355 -39.13 -30.50 -0.85
N ALA A 356 -38.42 -31.30 -0.05
CA ALA A 356 -37.19 -31.96 -0.45
C ALA A 356 -37.34 -32.94 -1.64
N ASN A 357 -38.54 -33.50 -1.84
CA ASN A 357 -38.79 -34.50 -2.88
C ASN A 357 -39.33 -33.89 -4.18
N THR A 358 -40.11 -32.81 -4.09
CA THR A 358 -40.78 -32.21 -5.27
C THR A 358 -40.21 -30.86 -5.67
N GLY A 359 -39.39 -30.22 -4.84
CA GLY A 359 -38.90 -28.85 -5.03
C GLY A 359 -39.98 -27.77 -4.91
N ALA A 360 -41.23 -28.13 -4.61
CA ALA A 360 -42.32 -27.18 -4.47
C ALA A 360 -42.12 -26.30 -3.23
N SER A 361 -42.49 -25.02 -3.32
CA SER A 361 -42.47 -24.11 -2.17
C SER A 361 -43.36 -24.63 -1.04
N ALA A 362 -42.80 -24.72 0.17
CA ALA A 362 -43.50 -25.04 1.40
C ALA A 362 -43.77 -23.79 2.25
N GLY A 363 -43.61 -22.60 1.66
CA GLY A 363 -43.82 -21.28 2.26
C GLY A 363 -42.53 -20.65 2.79
N THR A 364 -42.68 -19.59 3.59
CA THR A 364 -41.55 -18.71 3.95
C THR A 364 -41.77 -18.11 5.33
N ASP A 365 -40.75 -18.14 6.18
CA ASP A 365 -40.71 -17.39 7.43
C ASP A 365 -39.92 -16.10 7.24
N THR A 366 -40.38 -15.03 7.90
CA THR A 366 -39.75 -13.71 7.81
C THR A 366 -39.50 -13.15 9.21
N HIS A 367 -38.41 -12.39 9.35
CA HIS A 367 -38.07 -11.63 10.54
C HIS A 367 -37.59 -10.25 10.12
N ALA A 368 -38.17 -9.20 10.68
CA ALA A 368 -37.75 -7.82 10.48
C ALA A 368 -37.81 -7.07 11.80
N SER A 369 -36.83 -6.19 12.05
CA SER A 369 -36.87 -5.30 13.20
C SER A 369 -36.31 -3.91 12.89
N ASN A 370 -36.75 -2.94 13.67
CA ASN A 370 -36.24 -1.58 13.68
C ASN A 370 -36.11 -1.14 15.12
N GLN A 371 -34.92 -0.68 15.49
CA GLN A 371 -34.61 -0.19 16.82
C GLN A 371 -34.11 1.24 16.72
N ASN A 372 -34.63 2.11 17.59
CA ASN A 372 -34.26 3.51 17.65
C ASN A 372 -33.82 3.87 19.07
N PHE A 373 -32.76 4.66 19.18
CA PHE A 373 -32.41 5.44 20.36
C PHE A 373 -32.44 6.93 20.00
N GLU A 374 -33.01 7.75 20.88
CA GLU A 374 -32.92 9.21 20.82
C GLU A 374 -32.27 9.68 22.12
N PHE A 375 -30.98 10.06 22.06
CA PHE A 375 -30.24 10.58 23.19
C PHE A 375 -30.37 12.11 23.28
N GLY A 376 -30.66 12.60 24.48
CA GLY A 376 -30.96 14.01 24.75
C GLY A 376 -30.25 14.57 25.98
N ALA A 377 -30.57 15.83 26.29
CA ALA A 377 -29.91 16.59 27.35
C ALA A 377 -29.99 15.93 28.74
N GLY A 378 -28.94 16.12 29.55
CA GLY A 378 -28.85 15.55 30.89
C GLY A 378 -28.87 14.02 30.89
N ASN A 379 -28.21 13.41 29.91
CA ASN A 379 -28.10 11.97 29.69
C ASN A 379 -29.47 11.25 29.65
N SER A 380 -30.49 11.88 29.07
CA SER A 380 -31.77 11.21 28.82
C SER A 380 -31.70 10.38 27.55
N TYR A 381 -32.50 9.31 27.47
CA TYR A 381 -32.77 8.63 26.21
C TYR A 381 -34.24 8.27 26.08
N LYS A 382 -34.69 8.13 24.84
CA LYS A 382 -35.87 7.35 24.46
C LYS A 382 -35.41 6.16 23.63
N TRP A 383 -36.08 5.04 23.79
CA TRP A 383 -35.79 3.81 23.08
C TRP A 383 -37.08 3.16 22.59
N ASP A 384 -37.05 2.63 21.39
CA ASP A 384 -38.10 1.77 20.86
C ASP A 384 -37.51 0.64 20.01
N LEU A 385 -38.19 -0.50 20.03
CA LEU A 385 -37.94 -1.64 19.17
C LEU A 385 -39.27 -2.12 18.60
N ALA A 386 -39.37 -2.16 17.28
CA ALA A 386 -40.46 -2.77 16.54
C ALA A 386 -39.96 -4.04 15.86
N VAL A 387 -40.73 -5.13 15.95
CA VAL A 387 -40.42 -6.43 15.36
C VAL A 387 -41.63 -6.93 14.58
N ALA A 388 -41.40 -7.39 13.36
CA ALA A 388 -42.37 -8.13 12.56
C ALA A 388 -41.78 -9.51 12.26
N SER A 389 -42.46 -10.58 12.69
CA SER A 389 -41.96 -11.94 12.44
C SER A 389 -43.06 -12.97 12.30
N GLY A 390 -42.74 -14.04 11.57
CA GLY A 390 -43.60 -15.20 11.36
C GLY A 390 -43.74 -15.58 9.89
N PHE A 391 -44.58 -16.58 9.67
CA PHE A 391 -44.81 -17.17 8.35
C PHE A 391 -45.54 -16.19 7.42
N VAL A 392 -45.16 -16.14 6.15
CA VAL A 392 -45.83 -15.32 5.14
C VAL A 392 -47.30 -15.72 5.07
N GLY A 393 -48.19 -14.75 5.34
CA GLY A 393 -49.63 -14.96 5.52
C GLY A 393 -50.11 -14.96 6.98
N ASN A 394 -49.20 -14.99 7.96
CA ASN A 394 -49.48 -14.93 9.39
C ASN A 394 -48.35 -14.22 10.19
N ILE A 395 -47.92 -13.06 9.70
CA ILE A 395 -46.88 -12.25 10.34
C ILE A 395 -47.46 -11.54 11.57
N LYS A 396 -46.75 -11.62 12.71
CA LYS A 396 -47.09 -10.90 13.95
C LYS A 396 -46.22 -9.66 14.10
N PHE A 397 -46.80 -8.61 14.67
CA PHE A 397 -46.13 -7.35 14.97
C PHE A 397 -46.07 -7.15 16.49
N GLN A 398 -44.89 -6.80 16.98
CA GLN A 398 -44.64 -6.49 18.38
C GLN A 398 -43.83 -5.20 18.48
N SER A 399 -44.06 -4.44 19.54
CA SER A 399 -43.24 -3.26 19.82
C SER A 399 -43.07 -3.06 21.32
N VAL A 400 -41.90 -2.61 21.73
CA VAL A 400 -41.59 -2.18 23.09
C VAL A 400 -40.97 -0.79 23.05
N LYS A 401 -41.22 0.00 24.09
CA LYS A 401 -40.69 1.35 24.25
C LYS A 401 -40.25 1.54 25.69
N SER A 402 -39.15 2.24 25.89
CA SER A 402 -38.66 2.66 27.20
C SER A 402 -38.04 4.05 27.10
N ASN A 403 -37.93 4.74 28.22
CA ASN A 403 -37.20 6.00 28.32
C ASN A 403 -36.60 6.11 29.70
N GLY A 404 -35.53 6.89 29.82
CA GLY A 404 -34.85 6.99 31.10
C GLY A 404 -33.59 7.82 31.05
N LYS A 405 -32.69 7.53 31.99
CA LYS A 405 -31.36 8.10 32.07
C LYS A 405 -30.31 7.04 31.74
N PHE A 406 -29.27 7.44 31.02
CA PHE A 406 -28.12 6.61 30.79
C PHE A 406 -26.89 7.14 31.54
N SER A 407 -25.92 6.27 31.78
CA SER A 407 -24.60 6.63 32.27
C SER A 407 -23.53 5.82 31.54
N VAL A 408 -22.29 6.30 31.57
CA VAL A 408 -21.12 5.65 30.97
C VAL A 408 -20.12 5.35 32.10
N PRO A 409 -20.19 4.17 32.75
CA PRO A 409 -19.43 3.91 33.98
C PRO A 409 -17.91 3.86 33.80
N ASN A 410 -17.42 3.37 32.66
CA ASN A 410 -15.99 3.13 32.42
C ASN A 410 -15.57 3.26 30.94
N ASN A 411 -16.26 4.12 30.19
CA ASN A 411 -16.07 4.38 28.75
C ASN A 411 -16.24 3.18 27.79
N TRP A 412 -16.37 1.97 28.33
CA TRP A 412 -16.59 0.72 27.58
C TRP A 412 -17.93 0.07 27.91
N GLN A 413 -18.76 0.77 28.67
CA GLN A 413 -20.08 0.33 29.08
C GLN A 413 -21.06 1.50 29.05
N ILE A 414 -22.30 1.19 28.73
CA ILE A 414 -23.43 2.12 28.89
C ILE A 414 -24.46 1.43 29.77
N SER A 415 -24.88 2.12 30.82
CA SER A 415 -25.95 1.67 31.69
C SER A 415 -27.21 2.47 31.40
N PHE A 416 -28.32 1.79 31.17
CA PHE A 416 -29.65 2.36 30.97
C PHE A 416 -30.51 2.10 32.20
N SER A 417 -31.18 3.12 32.70
CA SER A 417 -32.04 3.00 33.90
C SER A 417 -33.28 2.14 33.67
N ASP A 418 -33.78 2.07 32.44
CA ASP A 418 -34.94 1.26 32.04
C ASP A 418 -34.89 0.92 30.55
N ILE A 419 -34.56 -0.32 30.22
CA ILE A 419 -34.71 -0.86 28.88
C ILE A 419 -35.39 -2.21 29.00
N GLU A 420 -36.50 -2.37 28.28
CA GLU A 420 -37.36 -3.56 28.39
C GLU A 420 -37.92 -3.77 29.81
N GLY A 421 -38.17 -2.69 30.55
CA GLY A 421 -38.82 -2.71 31.86
C GLY A 421 -37.87 -2.91 33.05
N LYS A 422 -36.55 -2.87 32.84
CA LYS A 422 -35.56 -3.01 33.90
C LYS A 422 -34.26 -2.25 33.61
N PRO A 423 -33.48 -1.86 34.64
CA PRO A 423 -32.14 -1.36 34.44
C PRO A 423 -31.24 -2.41 33.79
N LYS A 424 -30.38 -1.99 32.86
CA LYS A 424 -29.45 -2.89 32.16
C LYS A 424 -28.18 -2.19 31.73
N THR A 425 -27.07 -2.89 31.80
CA THR A 425 -25.75 -2.41 31.38
C THR A 425 -25.27 -3.24 30.20
N TYR A 426 -24.80 -2.56 29.16
CA TYR A 426 -24.22 -3.17 27.96
C TYR A 426 -22.74 -2.87 27.90
N ASN A 427 -21.96 -3.80 27.37
CA ASN A 427 -20.67 -3.45 26.82
C ASN A 427 -20.89 -2.54 25.60
N ALA A 428 -20.11 -1.48 25.52
CA ALA A 428 -20.29 -0.43 24.52
C ALA A 428 -18.96 -0.09 23.86
N SER A 429 -18.99 0.07 22.54
CA SER A 429 -17.84 0.60 21.80
C SER A 429 -18.28 1.19 20.48
N PHE A 430 -17.45 2.06 19.91
CA PHE A 430 -17.59 2.49 18.53
C PHE A 430 -16.66 1.71 17.60
N THR A 431 -17.15 1.38 16.41
CA THR A 431 -16.29 1.16 15.23
C THR A 431 -16.43 2.37 14.31
N CYS A 432 -15.34 2.81 13.69
CA CYS A 432 -15.34 3.90 12.73
C CYS A 432 -15.59 3.40 11.30
N ILE A 433 -16.30 4.21 10.51
CA ILE A 433 -16.46 4.12 9.06
C ILE A 433 -16.28 5.51 8.45
N LYS A 434 -16.20 5.61 7.11
CA LYS A 434 -16.05 6.90 6.46
C LYS A 434 -17.25 7.82 6.76
N GLY A 435 -16.98 8.90 7.49
CA GLY A 435 -17.96 9.94 7.83
C GLY A 435 -18.91 9.61 8.98
N ALA A 436 -18.78 8.46 9.65
CA ALA A 436 -19.66 8.10 10.77
C ALA A 436 -19.01 7.10 11.74
N ARG A 437 -19.64 6.92 12.90
CA ARG A 437 -19.33 5.84 13.84
C ARG A 437 -20.54 4.94 14.01
N VAL A 438 -20.28 3.65 14.19
CA VAL A 438 -21.29 2.64 14.53
C VAL A 438 -21.17 2.34 16.02
N LEU A 439 -22.23 2.57 16.77
CA LEU A 439 -22.33 2.20 18.17
C LEU A 439 -22.68 0.72 18.29
N TRP A 440 -21.84 -0.03 18.98
CA TRP A 440 -22.09 -1.42 19.35
C TRP A 440 -22.52 -1.48 20.80
N LEU A 441 -23.68 -2.08 21.05
CA LEU A 441 -24.17 -2.43 22.38
C LEU A 441 -24.28 -3.95 22.44
N ASP A 442 -23.47 -4.56 23.29
CA ASP A 442 -23.47 -6.01 23.50
C ASP A 442 -23.96 -6.31 24.91
N ASP A 443 -24.98 -7.16 24.99
CA ASP A 443 -25.53 -7.61 26.27
C ASP A 443 -24.61 -8.69 26.84
N THR A 444 -24.19 -8.56 28.09
CA THR A 444 -23.40 -9.62 28.75
C THR A 444 -24.21 -10.89 29.05
N GLY A 445 -25.49 -10.94 28.65
CA GLY A 445 -26.33 -12.13 28.69
C GLY A 445 -26.03 -13.13 27.56
N PHE A 446 -25.34 -14.22 27.92
CA PHE A 446 -25.02 -15.43 27.13
C PHE A 446 -23.71 -15.43 26.31
N GLY A 447 -22.62 -15.78 27.01
CA GLY A 447 -21.72 -16.86 26.58
C GLY A 447 -21.08 -16.74 25.20
N LYS A 448 -20.22 -15.73 24.99
CA LYS A 448 -19.07 -15.90 24.10
C LYS A 448 -17.86 -16.26 24.94
N VAL A 449 -17.58 -17.56 25.00
CA VAL A 449 -16.21 -18.03 25.28
C VAL A 449 -15.35 -17.51 24.13
N GLN A 450 -14.27 -16.80 24.49
CA GLN A 450 -13.29 -16.24 23.56
C GLN A 450 -12.69 -17.31 22.64
#